data_AF-A0A1V5LWA2-F1
#
_entry.id   AF-A0A1V5LWA2-F1
#
_cell.length_a   1.000
_cell.length_b   1.000
_cell.length_c   1.000
_cell.angle_alpha   90.00
_cell.angle_beta   90.00
_cell.angle_gamma   90.00
#
_symmetry.space_group_name_H-M   'P 1'
#
loop_
_entity.id
_entity.type
_entity.pdbx_description
1 polymer ?
#
loop_
_entity_poly.entity_id
_entity_poly.type
_entity_poly.pdbx_seq_one_letter_code
_entity_poly.pdbx_strand_id
1 'polypeptide(L)'
;MPLDESGKPMELGDAAHLRESPEAYLKLSEKAIAKHVEAMLEFQKRGVVTFDYGNNIRQVAFNHGVKDAFNFPGFVPAYIRPLFCEGKGPFRWAALSGDPADIKAIDEAILENFAHEEDLCRWIKMASEKVKFQGLPARICWLGYGDRKKMGLIMNEMVRTGKVKAPIVIGRDHLDSGSVASPNRETEAMKDGSDAVADWVYLNAMINAVGGASWVSLHHGGGVGMGYSLHSGQVIVADGTDEAADRLSRVLTTDPGMGVIRHVDAGYDEAIEFAKKSDVRIPMWE
;
A
#
# COMPACT_ATOMS: atom_id res chain seq x y z
N MET A 1 20.95 -1.62 13.81
CA MET A 1 22.28 -1.22 14.31
C MET A 1 23.16 -2.44 14.35
N PRO A 2 24.38 -2.39 13.81
CA PRO A 2 25.37 -3.45 14.03
C PRO A 2 25.57 -3.70 15.53
N LEU A 3 25.97 -4.92 15.87
CA LEU A 3 26.38 -5.25 17.23
C LEU A 3 27.89 -5.10 17.38
N ASP A 4 28.33 -4.59 18.52
CA ASP A 4 29.73 -4.57 18.92
C ASP A 4 30.25 -5.97 19.27
N GLU A 5 31.53 -6.08 19.61
CA GLU A 5 32.18 -7.36 19.97
C GLU A 5 31.58 -8.00 21.22
N SER A 6 30.96 -7.20 22.10
CA SER A 6 30.24 -7.67 23.29
C SER A 6 28.81 -8.14 22.98
N GLY A 7 28.35 -7.98 21.73
CA GLY A 7 27.02 -8.33 21.28
C GLY A 7 25.94 -7.30 21.62
N LYS A 8 26.32 -6.07 22.01
CA LYS A 8 25.42 -4.95 22.26
C LYS A 8 25.27 -4.07 21.02
N PRO A 9 24.14 -3.37 20.82
CA PRO A 9 24.02 -2.40 19.73
C PRO A 9 25.11 -1.33 19.82
N MET A 10 25.80 -1.05 18.71
CA MET A 10 26.76 0.04 18.64
C MET A 10 26.09 1.39 18.88
N GLU A 11 26.83 2.34 19.44
CA GLU A 11 26.42 3.75 19.51
C GLU A 11 26.27 4.35 18.10
N LEU A 12 25.41 5.36 17.96
CA LEU A 12 25.10 5.94 16.64
C LEU A 12 26.33 6.53 15.95
N GLY A 13 27.25 7.13 16.71
CA GLY A 13 28.49 7.70 16.18
C GLY A 13 29.43 6.63 15.62
N ASP A 14 29.65 5.55 16.37
CA ASP A 14 30.52 4.44 15.96
C ASP A 14 29.97 3.73 14.72
N ALA A 15 28.66 3.50 14.68
CA ALA A 15 28.01 2.92 13.51
C ALA A 15 28.03 3.86 12.30
N ALA A 16 28.04 5.18 12.52
CA ALA A 16 28.20 6.15 11.43
C ALA A 16 29.61 6.12 10.87
N HIS A 17 30.62 6.04 11.73
CA HIS A 17 32.00 5.87 11.31
C HIS A 17 32.22 4.53 10.59
N LEU A 18 31.68 3.42 11.13
CA LEU A 18 31.76 2.10 10.50
C LEU A 18 31.15 2.06 9.09
N ARG A 19 30.14 2.90 8.79
CA ARG A 19 29.56 3.01 7.44
C ARG A 19 30.56 3.47 6.38
N GLU A 20 31.68 4.09 6.76
CA GLU A 20 32.78 4.42 5.85
C GLU A 20 33.50 3.16 5.33
N SER A 21 33.27 1.99 5.96
CA SER A 21 33.65 0.66 5.49
C SER A 21 32.39 -0.18 5.17
N PRO A 22 31.76 0.00 4.00
CA PRO A 22 30.41 -0.52 3.72
C PRO A 22 30.28 -2.03 3.88
N GLU A 23 31.27 -2.80 3.42
CA GLU A 23 31.25 -4.27 3.53
C GLU A 23 31.27 -4.74 4.99
N ALA A 24 32.10 -4.11 5.83
CA ALA A 24 32.16 -4.41 7.25
C ALA A 24 30.86 -4.03 7.97
N TYR A 25 30.28 -2.86 7.61
CA TYR A 25 29.02 -2.40 8.15
C TYR A 25 27.87 -3.36 7.81
N LEU A 26 27.77 -3.78 6.55
CA LEU A 26 26.73 -4.70 6.08
C LEU A 26 26.85 -6.04 6.80
N LYS A 27 28.04 -6.65 6.79
CA LYS A 27 28.28 -7.93 7.46
C LYS A 27 27.86 -7.92 8.94
N LEU A 28 28.20 -6.85 9.67
CA LEU A 28 27.83 -6.74 11.09
C LEU A 28 26.35 -6.42 11.29
N SER A 29 25.74 -5.64 10.40
CA SER A 29 24.31 -5.33 10.41
C SER A 29 23.46 -6.58 10.13
N GLU A 30 23.83 -7.36 9.13
CA GLU A 30 23.10 -8.56 8.73
C GLU A 30 23.22 -9.68 9.79
N LYS A 31 24.39 -9.81 10.42
CA LYS A 31 24.56 -10.66 11.62
C LYS A 31 23.65 -10.22 12.77
N ALA A 32 23.51 -8.91 12.99
CA ALA A 32 22.59 -8.38 14.00
C ALA A 32 21.13 -8.68 13.66
N ILE A 33 20.76 -8.58 12.38
CA ILE A 33 19.43 -8.92 11.87
C ILE A 33 19.12 -10.40 12.06
N ALA A 34 20.06 -11.31 11.75
CA ALA A 34 19.89 -12.74 11.99
C ALA A 34 19.54 -13.02 13.46
N LYS A 35 20.30 -12.46 14.41
CA LYS A 35 20.03 -12.59 15.86
C LYS A 35 18.67 -11.99 16.26
N HIS A 36 18.24 -10.91 15.61
CA HIS A 36 16.93 -10.31 15.84
C HIS A 36 15.81 -11.27 15.40
N VAL A 37 15.92 -11.86 14.22
CA VAL A 37 14.93 -12.82 13.71
C VAL A 37 14.89 -14.10 14.53
N GLU A 38 16.03 -14.61 15.01
CA GLU A 38 16.07 -15.74 15.96
C GLU A 38 15.25 -15.44 17.23
N ALA A 39 15.33 -14.21 17.76
CA ALA A 39 14.53 -13.79 18.90
C ALA A 39 13.02 -13.72 18.57
N MET A 40 12.67 -13.23 17.36
CA MET A 40 11.28 -13.24 16.90
C MET A 40 10.72 -14.68 16.78
N LEU A 41 11.51 -15.60 16.25
CA LEU A 41 11.17 -17.03 16.18
C LEU A 41 10.99 -17.64 17.57
N GLU A 42 11.80 -17.26 18.54
CA GLU A 42 11.65 -17.72 19.93
C GLU A 42 10.35 -17.20 20.56
N PHE A 43 9.96 -15.95 20.31
CA PHE A 43 8.65 -15.45 20.73
C PHE A 43 7.51 -16.23 20.07
N GLN A 44 7.62 -16.52 18.77
CA GLN A 44 6.65 -17.35 18.05
C GLN A 44 6.51 -18.74 18.66
N LYS A 45 7.63 -19.42 18.98
CA LYS A 45 7.65 -20.74 19.65
C LYS A 45 6.95 -20.74 21.01
N ARG A 46 6.94 -19.58 21.69
CA ARG A 46 6.24 -19.37 22.97
C ARG A 46 4.77 -18.98 22.79
N GLY A 47 4.25 -19.00 21.56
CA GLY A 47 2.84 -18.72 21.26
C GLY A 47 2.52 -17.25 20.98
N VAL A 48 3.52 -16.38 20.82
CA VAL A 48 3.29 -14.97 20.46
C VAL A 48 3.02 -14.85 18.96
N VAL A 49 1.92 -14.19 18.60
CA VAL A 49 1.63 -13.86 17.19
C VAL A 49 2.76 -13.00 16.63
N THR A 50 3.47 -13.54 15.64
CA THR A 50 4.67 -12.94 15.06
C THR A 50 4.47 -12.87 13.54
N PHE A 51 4.84 -11.76 12.93
CA PHE A 51 4.72 -11.55 11.49
C PHE A 51 5.77 -10.54 11.01
N ASP A 52 6.12 -10.63 9.73
CA ASP A 52 6.98 -9.67 9.04
C ASP A 52 6.15 -8.50 8.52
N TYR A 53 6.59 -7.28 8.80
CA TYR A 53 5.91 -6.05 8.40
C TYR A 53 6.54 -5.37 7.18
N GLY A 54 7.02 -6.15 6.24
CA GLY A 54 7.32 -5.70 4.89
C GLY A 54 8.64 -4.95 4.71
N ASN A 55 9.65 -5.28 5.52
CA ASN A 55 10.99 -4.71 5.45
C ASN A 55 12.07 -5.72 5.01
N ASN A 56 11.67 -6.93 4.60
CA ASN A 56 12.54 -8.00 4.12
C ASN A 56 13.51 -8.58 5.17
N ILE A 57 13.25 -8.37 6.48
CA ILE A 57 14.13 -8.82 7.56
C ILE A 57 14.32 -10.34 7.58
N ARG A 58 13.26 -11.11 7.26
CA ARG A 58 13.32 -12.58 7.14
C ARG A 58 14.32 -13.04 6.09
N GLN A 59 14.33 -12.40 4.92
CA GLN A 59 15.26 -12.74 3.84
C GLN A 59 16.70 -12.47 4.23
N VAL A 60 16.97 -11.33 4.87
CA VAL A 60 18.33 -11.00 5.33
C VAL A 60 18.82 -12.06 6.33
N ALA A 61 17.97 -12.45 7.29
CA ALA A 61 18.29 -13.51 8.25
C ALA A 61 18.47 -14.89 7.59
N PHE A 62 17.63 -15.23 6.61
CA PHE A 62 17.74 -16.47 5.85
C PHE A 62 19.08 -16.58 5.10
N ASN A 63 19.46 -15.50 4.41
CA ASN A 63 20.74 -15.39 3.72
C ASN A 63 21.92 -15.52 4.69
N HIS A 64 21.72 -15.17 5.97
CA HIS A 64 22.69 -15.25 7.05
C HIS A 64 22.58 -16.50 7.93
N GLY A 65 21.87 -17.53 7.45
CA GLY A 65 21.90 -18.88 8.06
C GLY A 65 20.69 -19.24 8.92
N VAL A 66 19.76 -18.31 9.17
CA VAL A 66 18.51 -18.60 9.90
C VAL A 66 17.53 -19.32 8.97
N LYS A 67 17.65 -20.64 8.84
CA LYS A 67 16.91 -21.44 7.84
C LYS A 67 15.39 -21.44 8.05
N ASP A 68 14.95 -21.20 9.27
CA ASP A 68 13.56 -21.10 9.68
C ASP A 68 13.04 -19.66 9.72
N ALA A 69 13.76 -18.68 9.14
CA ALA A 69 13.37 -17.26 9.16
C ALA A 69 11.97 -16.98 8.57
N PHE A 70 11.49 -17.84 7.67
CA PHE A 70 10.16 -17.71 7.05
C PHE A 70 9.05 -18.47 7.80
N ASN A 71 9.31 -19.02 9.00
CA ASN A 71 8.29 -19.71 9.80
C ASN A 71 7.19 -18.77 10.32
N PHE A 72 7.42 -17.45 10.35
CA PHE A 72 6.36 -16.46 10.55
C PHE A 72 6.01 -15.75 9.23
N PRO A 73 4.71 -15.50 8.97
CA PRO A 73 4.25 -14.99 7.69
C PRO A 73 4.48 -13.48 7.55
N GLY A 74 4.42 -12.98 6.31
CA GLY A 74 4.22 -11.56 6.06
C GLY A 74 2.81 -11.11 6.46
N PHE A 75 2.67 -9.83 6.81
CA PHE A 75 1.38 -9.27 7.22
C PHE A 75 0.32 -9.30 6.11
N VAL A 76 0.72 -9.31 4.83
CA VAL A 76 -0.24 -9.32 3.72
C VAL A 76 -0.96 -10.65 3.58
N PRO A 77 -0.29 -11.80 3.39
CA PRO A 77 -0.96 -13.09 3.38
C PRO A 77 -1.71 -13.38 4.70
N ALA A 78 -1.21 -12.87 5.83
CA ALA A 78 -1.82 -13.13 7.13
C ALA A 78 -3.10 -12.31 7.40
N TYR A 79 -3.17 -11.05 6.95
CA TYR A 79 -4.22 -10.11 7.40
C TYR A 79 -4.82 -9.23 6.30
N ILE A 80 -4.03 -8.79 5.32
CA ILE A 80 -4.44 -7.71 4.41
C ILE A 80 -5.02 -8.22 3.10
N ARG A 81 -4.64 -9.41 2.64
CA ARG A 81 -5.05 -9.91 1.32
C ARG A 81 -6.56 -9.92 1.08
N PRO A 82 -7.43 -10.25 2.05
CA PRO A 82 -8.88 -10.16 1.85
C PRO A 82 -9.35 -8.75 1.46
N LEU A 83 -8.69 -7.69 1.97
CA LEU A 83 -8.98 -6.31 1.56
C LEU A 83 -8.57 -6.06 0.10
N PHE A 84 -7.43 -6.62 -0.33
CA PHE A 84 -6.98 -6.50 -1.72
C PHE A 84 -7.88 -7.20 -2.72
N CYS A 85 -8.54 -8.30 -2.32
CA CYS A 85 -9.54 -8.99 -3.15
C CYS A 85 -10.73 -8.08 -3.52
N GLU A 86 -11.05 -7.07 -2.71
CA GLU A 86 -12.09 -6.05 -2.97
C GLU A 86 -11.53 -4.75 -3.57
N GLY A 87 -10.25 -4.75 -3.97
CA GLY A 87 -9.56 -3.55 -4.47
C GLY A 87 -9.31 -2.48 -3.40
N LYS A 88 -9.48 -2.79 -2.10
CA LYS A 88 -9.14 -1.86 -1.01
C LYS A 88 -7.62 -1.72 -0.91
N GLY A 89 -7.18 -0.56 -0.47
CA GLY A 89 -5.77 -0.24 -0.31
C GLY A 89 -5.59 1.17 0.22
N PRO A 90 -4.35 1.66 0.37
CA PRO A 90 -4.02 2.91 1.05
C PRO A 90 -4.30 4.16 0.20
N PHE A 91 -5.55 4.28 -0.26
CA PHE A 91 -6.10 5.43 -0.98
C PHE A 91 -6.04 6.68 -0.11
N ARG A 92 -5.56 7.78 -0.69
CA ARG A 92 -5.27 9.02 0.03
C ARG A 92 -5.48 10.24 -0.85
N TRP A 93 -5.61 11.38 -0.19
CA TRP A 93 -5.63 12.67 -0.86
C TRP A 93 -4.96 13.75 -0.02
N ALA A 94 -4.57 14.84 -0.66
CA ALA A 94 -4.06 16.04 -0.01
C ALA A 94 -4.71 17.30 -0.59
N ALA A 95 -5.01 18.26 0.27
CA ALA A 95 -5.61 19.54 -0.11
C ALA A 95 -4.51 20.52 -0.54
N LEU A 96 -4.51 20.94 -1.82
CA LEU A 96 -3.49 21.86 -2.33
C LEU A 96 -3.63 23.29 -1.80
N SER A 97 -4.76 23.62 -1.17
CA SER A 97 -4.96 24.89 -0.48
C SER A 97 -4.04 25.07 0.73
N GLY A 98 -3.56 23.96 1.30
CA GLY A 98 -2.89 23.95 2.61
C GLY A 98 -3.83 24.14 3.80
N ASP A 99 -5.14 24.25 3.58
CA ASP A 99 -6.12 24.52 4.63
C ASP A 99 -6.71 23.22 5.22
N PRO A 100 -6.56 22.97 6.54
CA PRO A 100 -7.15 21.81 7.21
C PRO A 100 -8.68 21.72 7.08
N ALA A 101 -9.37 22.84 6.85
CA ALA A 101 -10.82 22.86 6.65
C ALA A 101 -11.26 22.08 5.42
N ASP A 102 -10.43 21.99 4.37
CA ASP A 102 -10.75 21.18 3.18
C ASP A 102 -10.78 19.69 3.53
N ILE A 103 -9.81 19.21 4.32
CA ILE A 103 -9.82 17.81 4.78
C ILE A 103 -11.02 17.56 5.70
N LYS A 104 -11.37 18.51 6.57
CA LYS A 104 -12.57 18.38 7.42
C LYS A 104 -13.84 18.27 6.58
N ALA A 105 -14.01 19.11 5.56
CA ALA A 105 -15.16 19.06 4.67
C ALA A 105 -15.24 17.73 3.89
N ILE A 106 -14.09 17.17 3.49
CA ILE A 106 -14.01 15.86 2.84
C ILE A 106 -14.31 14.72 3.84
N ASP A 107 -13.81 14.80 5.08
CA ASP A 107 -14.13 13.83 6.14
C ASP A 107 -15.66 13.79 6.39
N GLU A 108 -16.33 14.96 6.44
CA GLU A 108 -17.79 15.06 6.56
C GLU A 108 -18.50 14.41 5.36
N ALA A 109 -18.03 14.68 4.13
CA ALA A 109 -18.59 14.04 2.93
C ALA A 109 -18.45 12.51 2.96
N ILE A 110 -17.39 11.96 3.55
CA ILE A 110 -17.24 10.51 3.74
C ILE A 110 -18.28 9.98 4.73
N LEU A 111 -18.44 10.63 5.88
CA LEU A 111 -19.41 10.23 6.90
C LEU A 111 -20.85 10.27 6.37
N GLU A 112 -21.16 11.18 5.44
CA GLU A 112 -22.45 11.27 4.77
C GLU A 112 -22.64 10.17 3.71
N ASN A 113 -21.67 10.00 2.82
CA ASN A 113 -21.82 9.16 1.62
C ASN A 113 -21.54 7.67 1.86
N PHE A 114 -20.88 7.34 2.97
CA PHE A 114 -20.50 5.98 3.36
C PHE A 114 -20.96 5.65 4.79
N ALA A 115 -22.08 6.24 5.23
CA ALA A 115 -22.62 6.07 6.58
C ALA A 115 -22.94 4.60 6.96
N HIS A 116 -23.07 3.70 5.97
CA HIS A 116 -23.28 2.27 6.18
C HIS A 116 -22.00 1.50 6.51
N GLU A 117 -20.82 2.08 6.23
CA GLU A 117 -19.52 1.49 6.53
C GLU A 117 -19.06 1.92 7.92
N GLU A 118 -19.56 1.24 8.96
CA GLU A 118 -19.31 1.63 10.36
C GLU A 118 -17.82 1.73 10.70
N ASP A 119 -17.01 0.79 10.21
CA ASP A 119 -15.57 0.76 10.41
C ASP A 119 -14.86 1.94 9.74
N LEU A 120 -15.31 2.30 8.53
CA LEU A 120 -14.80 3.47 7.80
C LEU A 120 -15.14 4.76 8.53
N CYS A 121 -16.38 4.91 9.00
CA CYS A 121 -16.80 6.08 9.78
C CYS A 121 -16.03 6.19 11.09
N ARG A 122 -15.80 5.07 11.78
CA ARG A 122 -14.97 5.03 12.99
C ARG A 122 -13.52 5.42 12.68
N TRP A 123 -12.94 4.91 11.59
CA TRP A 123 -11.62 5.29 11.12
C TRP A 123 -11.49 6.80 10.90
N ILE A 124 -12.42 7.41 10.15
CA ILE A 124 -12.41 8.85 9.87
C ILE A 124 -12.47 9.67 11.16
N LYS A 125 -13.39 9.35 12.08
CA LYS A 125 -13.49 10.05 13.38
C LYS A 125 -12.18 9.98 14.17
N MET A 126 -11.59 8.79 14.29
CA MET A 126 -10.30 8.63 14.96
C MET A 126 -9.19 9.40 14.25
N ALA A 127 -9.14 9.37 12.92
CA ALA A 127 -8.11 10.04 12.16
C ALA A 127 -8.22 11.57 12.28
N SER A 128 -9.43 12.14 12.37
CA SER A 128 -9.65 13.57 12.62
C SER A 128 -9.24 13.98 14.05
N GLU A 129 -9.40 13.10 15.04
CA GLU A 129 -9.04 13.38 16.43
C GLU A 129 -7.56 13.15 16.77
N LYS A 130 -6.95 12.14 16.17
CA LYS A 130 -5.64 11.61 16.60
C LYS A 130 -4.49 11.95 15.66
N VAL A 131 -4.76 12.20 14.38
CA VAL A 131 -3.70 12.44 13.38
C VAL A 131 -3.48 13.94 13.21
N LYS A 132 -2.26 14.40 13.54
CA LYS A 132 -1.82 15.76 13.24
C LYS A 132 -1.28 15.84 11.82
N PHE A 133 -1.66 16.87 11.08
CA PHE A 133 -1.18 17.08 9.72
C PHE A 133 0.32 17.40 9.68
N GLN A 134 0.97 17.03 8.57
CA GLN A 134 2.37 17.30 8.29
C GLN A 134 2.48 17.83 6.85
N GLY A 135 2.94 19.07 6.67
CA GLY A 135 2.94 19.72 5.35
C GLY A 135 1.51 20.04 4.90
N LEU A 136 1.16 19.72 3.64
CA LEU A 136 -0.21 19.85 3.15
C LEU A 136 -1.15 18.94 3.97
N PRO A 137 -2.31 19.43 4.43
CA PRO A 137 -3.32 18.59 5.06
C PRO A 137 -3.72 17.44 4.12
N ALA A 138 -3.63 16.22 4.63
CA ALA A 138 -3.84 15.00 3.86
C ALA A 138 -4.57 13.96 4.72
N ARG A 139 -5.31 13.07 4.05
CA ARG A 139 -6.04 11.97 4.69
C ARG A 139 -5.75 10.67 3.96
N ILE A 140 -5.54 9.62 4.75
CA ILE A 140 -5.51 8.23 4.31
C ILE A 140 -6.85 7.59 4.68
N CYS A 141 -7.44 6.84 3.75
CA CYS A 141 -8.74 6.22 3.92
C CYS A 141 -8.83 5.02 2.97
N TRP A 142 -8.91 3.81 3.51
CA TRP A 142 -8.89 2.61 2.67
C TRP A 142 -10.24 2.42 1.97
N LEU A 143 -10.27 2.72 0.67
CA LEU A 143 -11.45 2.56 -0.18
C LEU A 143 -11.19 1.52 -1.28
N GLY A 144 -12.24 0.76 -1.60
CA GLY A 144 -12.19 -0.35 -2.57
C GLY A 144 -12.54 0.05 -3.99
N TYR A 145 -12.67 -0.96 -4.84
CA TYR A 145 -13.23 -0.79 -6.17
C TYR A 145 -14.66 -0.20 -6.10
N GLY A 146 -14.98 0.72 -7.01
CA GLY A 146 -16.23 1.50 -6.96
C GLY A 146 -16.18 2.71 -6.02
N ASP A 147 -15.81 2.50 -4.76
CA ASP A 147 -15.79 3.56 -3.74
C ASP A 147 -14.74 4.63 -4.04
N ARG A 148 -13.57 4.25 -4.56
CA ARG A 148 -12.53 5.21 -4.99
C ARG A 148 -13.07 6.16 -6.05
N LYS A 149 -13.76 5.65 -7.08
CA LYS A 149 -14.40 6.46 -8.13
C LYS A 149 -15.45 7.38 -7.53
N LYS A 150 -16.36 6.86 -6.70
CA LYS A 150 -17.40 7.66 -6.04
C LYS A 150 -16.78 8.82 -5.26
N MET A 151 -15.77 8.55 -4.45
CA MET A 151 -15.11 9.56 -3.64
C MET A 151 -14.33 10.58 -4.49
N GLY A 152 -13.65 10.13 -5.56
CA GLY A 152 -12.97 11.02 -6.50
C GLY A 152 -13.91 12.03 -7.16
N LEU A 153 -15.09 11.58 -7.60
CA LEU A 153 -16.11 12.44 -8.18
C LEU A 153 -16.72 13.40 -7.16
N ILE A 154 -16.96 12.95 -5.91
CA ILE A 154 -17.38 13.82 -4.81
C ILE A 154 -16.34 14.92 -4.56
N MET A 155 -15.05 14.58 -4.48
CA MET A 155 -14.00 15.58 -4.28
C MET A 155 -13.93 16.57 -5.43
N ASN A 156 -14.06 16.12 -6.68
CA ASN A 156 -14.09 17.01 -7.84
C ASN A 156 -15.29 17.97 -7.78
N GLU A 157 -16.45 17.46 -7.38
CA GLU A 157 -17.65 18.28 -7.19
C GLU A 157 -17.48 19.34 -6.09
N MET A 158 -16.84 18.96 -4.98
CA MET A 158 -16.54 19.89 -3.89
C MET A 158 -15.59 21.01 -4.34
N VAL A 159 -14.62 20.71 -5.22
CA VAL A 159 -13.75 21.73 -5.83
C VAL A 159 -14.55 22.63 -6.75
N ARG A 160 -15.38 22.06 -7.64
CA ARG A 160 -16.23 22.79 -8.59
C ARG A 160 -17.17 23.78 -7.92
N THR A 161 -17.74 23.39 -6.78
CA THR A 161 -18.70 24.20 -6.02
C THR A 161 -18.05 25.14 -5.01
N GLY A 162 -16.73 25.05 -4.82
CA GLY A 162 -16.00 25.82 -3.81
C GLY A 162 -16.24 25.36 -2.36
N LYS A 163 -16.82 24.16 -2.14
CA LYS A 163 -16.91 23.54 -0.80
C LYS A 163 -15.53 23.22 -0.23
N VAL A 164 -14.54 22.97 -1.09
CA VAL A 164 -13.11 23.01 -0.76
C VAL A 164 -12.43 24.14 -1.54
N LYS A 165 -11.36 24.70 -0.99
CA LYS A 165 -10.78 25.97 -1.43
C LYS A 165 -9.87 25.89 -2.65
N ALA A 166 -9.34 24.70 -2.95
CA ALA A 166 -8.43 24.47 -4.07
C ALA A 166 -8.52 23.02 -4.56
N PRO A 167 -7.91 22.68 -5.70
CA PRO A 167 -7.86 21.30 -6.19
C PRO A 167 -7.29 20.32 -5.17
N ILE A 168 -7.73 19.07 -5.30
CA ILE A 168 -7.32 17.95 -4.43
C ILE A 168 -6.48 16.97 -5.24
N VAL A 169 -5.30 16.62 -4.74
CA VAL A 169 -4.50 15.53 -5.32
C VAL A 169 -4.93 14.21 -4.70
N ILE A 170 -5.20 13.20 -5.53
CA ILE A 170 -5.73 11.90 -5.12
C ILE A 170 -4.77 10.83 -5.59
N GLY A 171 -4.29 9.99 -4.68
CA GLY A 171 -3.35 8.93 -5.01
C GLY A 171 -3.36 7.82 -3.97
N ARG A 172 -2.22 7.12 -3.88
CA ARG A 172 -2.02 5.99 -2.95
C ARG A 172 -0.54 5.71 -2.76
N ASP A 173 -0.24 4.77 -1.87
CA ASP A 173 1.06 4.09 -1.90
C ASP A 173 1.18 3.22 -3.18
N HIS A 174 2.39 2.80 -3.50
CA HIS A 174 2.64 1.74 -4.47
C HIS A 174 2.29 0.35 -3.90
N LEU A 175 2.21 0.20 -2.57
CA LEU A 175 1.53 -0.93 -1.94
C LEU A 175 0.02 -0.77 -2.17
N ASP A 176 -0.54 -1.55 -3.09
CA ASP A 176 -1.97 -1.65 -3.34
C ASP A 176 -2.28 -2.96 -4.05
N SER A 177 -3.55 -3.36 -4.04
CA SER A 177 -4.06 -4.63 -4.57
C SER A 177 -3.55 -5.00 -5.97
N GLY A 178 -3.39 -4.04 -6.88
CA GLY A 178 -3.04 -4.29 -8.29
C GLY A 178 -1.70 -3.73 -8.75
N SER A 179 -0.90 -3.14 -7.86
CA SER A 179 0.21 -2.28 -8.29
C SER A 179 1.60 -2.74 -7.87
N VAL A 180 1.74 -3.95 -7.34
CA VAL A 180 3.01 -4.45 -6.82
C VAL A 180 3.16 -5.95 -7.00
N ALA A 181 4.38 -6.36 -7.36
CA ALA A 181 4.88 -7.73 -7.28
C ALA A 181 6.07 -7.72 -6.31
N SER A 182 5.93 -8.46 -5.21
CA SER A 182 6.87 -8.45 -4.08
C SER A 182 6.71 -9.76 -3.28
N PRO A 183 7.45 -10.83 -3.65
CA PRO A 183 7.27 -12.17 -3.08
C PRO A 183 7.52 -12.30 -1.57
N ASN A 184 8.22 -11.34 -0.97
CA ASN A 184 8.48 -11.32 0.48
C ASN A 184 7.54 -10.36 1.23
N ARG A 185 6.51 -9.82 0.56
CA ARG A 185 5.57 -8.85 1.13
C ARG A 185 4.17 -8.97 0.51
N GLU A 186 3.80 -8.16 -0.47
CA GLU A 186 2.42 -8.07 -0.95
C GLU A 186 1.93 -9.31 -1.68
N THR A 187 2.82 -9.94 -2.45
CA THR A 187 2.50 -11.13 -3.26
C THR A 187 3.10 -12.39 -2.67
N GLU A 188 3.46 -12.38 -1.38
CA GLU A 188 3.95 -13.56 -0.66
C GLU A 188 2.88 -14.65 -0.56
N ALA A 189 3.19 -15.87 -1.00
CA ALA A 189 2.29 -17.02 -0.96
C ALA A 189 0.96 -16.72 -1.66
N MET A 190 1.01 -16.35 -2.94
CA MET A 190 -0.20 -16.32 -3.77
C MET A 190 -0.78 -17.74 -3.87
N LYS A 191 -2.12 -17.87 -3.89
CA LYS A 191 -2.82 -19.17 -3.89
C LYS A 191 -2.42 -20.08 -5.05
N ASP A 192 -2.06 -19.49 -6.20
CA ASP A 192 -1.62 -20.15 -7.42
C ASP A 192 -0.08 -20.19 -7.60
N GLY A 193 0.68 -19.63 -6.65
CA GLY A 193 2.15 -19.52 -6.74
C GLY A 193 2.66 -18.41 -7.67
N SER A 194 1.81 -17.47 -8.09
CA SER A 194 2.16 -16.35 -8.98
C SER A 194 2.94 -15.21 -8.30
N ASP A 195 3.58 -15.46 -7.15
CA ASP A 195 4.23 -14.49 -6.27
C ASP A 195 5.14 -13.51 -7.02
N ALA A 196 5.95 -14.02 -7.96
CA ALA A 196 6.96 -13.25 -8.69
C ALA A 196 6.48 -12.66 -10.03
N VAL A 197 5.21 -12.86 -10.42
CA VAL A 197 4.67 -12.35 -11.69
C VAL A 197 4.50 -10.84 -11.62
N ALA A 198 5.32 -10.10 -12.37
CA ALA A 198 5.36 -8.64 -12.36
C ALA A 198 4.54 -7.96 -13.47
N ASP A 199 3.94 -8.71 -14.40
CA ASP A 199 3.17 -8.15 -15.52
C ASP A 199 2.06 -7.20 -15.04
N TRP A 200 1.39 -7.55 -13.95
CA TRP A 200 0.37 -6.75 -13.28
C TRP A 200 0.82 -5.33 -12.93
N VAL A 201 2.10 -5.17 -12.55
CA VAL A 201 2.68 -3.87 -12.20
C VAL A 201 2.74 -2.96 -13.43
N TYR A 202 3.24 -3.51 -14.55
CA TYR A 202 3.37 -2.77 -15.79
C TYR A 202 2.01 -2.47 -16.39
N LEU A 203 1.08 -3.43 -16.34
CA LEU A 203 -0.31 -3.25 -16.75
C LEU A 203 -1.00 -2.16 -15.92
N ASN A 204 -0.80 -2.12 -14.60
CA ASN A 204 -1.33 -1.06 -13.74
C ASN A 204 -0.78 0.32 -14.13
N ALA A 205 0.53 0.44 -14.36
CA ALA A 205 1.11 1.70 -14.81
C ALA A 205 0.57 2.14 -16.18
N MET A 206 0.53 1.22 -17.16
CA MET A 206 0.06 1.51 -18.51
C MET A 206 -1.41 1.92 -18.51
N ILE A 207 -2.29 1.18 -17.82
CA ILE A 207 -3.73 1.49 -17.80
C ILE A 207 -4.01 2.84 -17.14
N ASN A 208 -3.27 3.18 -16.08
CA ASN A 208 -3.41 4.48 -15.41
C ASN A 208 -2.88 5.63 -16.29
N ALA A 209 -1.80 5.40 -17.05
CA ALA A 209 -1.25 6.40 -17.96
C ALA A 209 -2.23 6.72 -19.10
N VAL A 210 -2.80 5.69 -19.75
CA VAL A 210 -3.79 5.89 -20.83
C VAL A 210 -5.16 6.32 -20.30
N GLY A 211 -5.50 5.95 -19.06
CA GLY A 211 -6.74 6.35 -18.39
C GLY A 211 -6.80 7.84 -18.04
N GLY A 212 -5.64 8.50 -18.00
CA GLY A 212 -5.51 9.93 -17.76
C GLY A 212 -5.15 10.30 -16.32
N ALA A 213 -4.38 9.45 -15.62
CA ALA A 213 -3.77 9.87 -14.36
C ALA A 213 -2.88 11.10 -14.60
N SER A 214 -2.81 12.01 -13.63
CA SER A 214 -2.02 13.23 -13.75
C SER A 214 -0.52 12.94 -13.75
N TRP A 215 -0.09 11.91 -13.01
CA TRP A 215 1.21 11.29 -13.20
C TRP A 215 1.19 9.81 -12.80
N VAL A 216 2.10 9.05 -13.41
CA VAL A 216 2.30 7.62 -13.18
C VAL A 216 3.78 7.37 -12.95
N SER A 217 4.10 6.42 -12.08
CA SER A 217 5.47 6.05 -11.73
C SER A 217 5.65 4.53 -11.75
N LEU A 218 6.88 4.10 -12.09
CA LEU A 218 7.33 2.71 -12.02
C LEU A 218 8.64 2.67 -11.25
N HIS A 219 8.63 1.96 -10.12
CA HIS A 219 9.76 1.90 -9.20
C HIS A 219 10.18 0.43 -8.98
N HIS A 220 11.43 0.27 -8.53
CA HIS A 220 12.03 -1.01 -8.19
C HIS A 220 12.59 -0.97 -6.77
N GLY A 221 12.37 -2.05 -6.02
CA GLY A 221 12.96 -2.29 -4.71
C GLY A 221 12.42 -1.44 -3.55
N GLY A 222 11.30 -0.75 -3.74
CA GLY A 222 10.63 -0.03 -2.66
C GLY A 222 10.20 -0.99 -1.54
N GLY A 223 10.48 -0.59 -0.31
CA GLY A 223 10.15 -1.33 0.90
C GLY A 223 11.07 -2.50 1.21
N VAL A 224 11.20 -3.45 0.28
CA VAL A 224 11.96 -4.70 0.49
C VAL A 224 13.38 -4.69 -0.07
N GLY A 225 13.81 -3.59 -0.69
CA GLY A 225 15.16 -3.42 -1.22
C GLY A 225 15.34 -3.96 -2.64
N MET A 226 16.50 -3.67 -3.21
CA MET A 226 16.83 -4.00 -4.61
C MET A 226 16.65 -5.50 -4.89
N GLY A 227 15.98 -5.82 -6.01
CA GLY A 227 15.78 -7.18 -6.51
C GLY A 227 14.52 -7.88 -5.99
N TYR A 228 13.82 -7.30 -5.00
CA TYR A 228 12.72 -7.98 -4.32
C TYR A 228 11.33 -7.41 -4.61
N SER A 229 11.22 -6.26 -5.28
CA SER A 229 9.93 -5.72 -5.67
C SER A 229 9.95 -4.89 -6.95
N LEU A 230 8.85 -4.97 -7.68
CA LEU A 230 8.49 -4.08 -8.79
C LEU A 230 7.11 -3.50 -8.46
N HIS A 231 6.93 -2.19 -8.62
CA HIS A 231 5.66 -1.57 -8.24
C HIS A 231 5.38 -0.24 -8.94
N SER A 232 4.10 0.06 -9.14
CA SER A 232 3.60 1.25 -9.82
C SER A 232 2.81 2.18 -8.90
N GLY A 233 2.91 3.48 -9.18
CA GLY A 233 2.15 4.52 -8.52
C GLY A 233 1.31 5.30 -9.53
N GLN A 234 0.20 5.85 -9.05
CA GLN A 234 -0.61 6.79 -9.80
C GLN A 234 -1.10 7.89 -8.86
N VAL A 235 -1.21 9.09 -9.40
CA VAL A 235 -1.92 10.19 -8.77
C VAL A 235 -2.70 10.95 -9.84
N ILE A 236 -3.88 11.42 -9.45
CA ILE A 236 -4.80 12.18 -10.30
C ILE A 236 -5.30 13.41 -9.55
N VAL A 237 -5.42 14.53 -10.26
CA VAL A 237 -5.92 15.78 -9.70
C VAL A 237 -7.42 15.92 -9.96
N ALA A 238 -8.17 16.19 -8.88
CA ALA A 238 -9.54 16.68 -8.94
C ALA A 238 -9.51 18.21 -8.90
N ASP A 239 -9.68 18.86 -10.04
CA ASP A 239 -9.59 20.32 -10.22
C ASP A 239 -10.95 21.00 -10.45
N GLY A 240 -12.05 20.23 -10.36
CA GLY A 240 -13.41 20.71 -10.51
C GLY A 240 -13.91 20.77 -11.96
N THR A 241 -13.09 20.39 -12.94
CA THR A 241 -13.48 20.37 -14.35
C THR A 241 -14.22 19.09 -14.74
N ASP A 242 -14.99 19.15 -15.82
CA ASP A 242 -15.66 17.99 -16.41
C ASP A 242 -14.63 17.00 -16.99
N GLU A 243 -13.52 17.51 -17.55
CA GLU A 243 -12.41 16.69 -18.04
C GLU A 243 -11.73 15.91 -16.91
N ALA A 244 -11.58 16.51 -15.72
CA ALA A 244 -11.10 15.79 -14.55
C ALA A 244 -12.11 14.73 -14.09
N ALA A 245 -13.41 15.00 -14.12
CA ALA A 245 -14.44 14.01 -13.78
C ALA A 245 -14.34 12.76 -14.67
N ASP A 246 -14.14 12.94 -15.98
CA ASP A 246 -13.94 11.85 -16.93
C ASP A 246 -12.67 11.02 -16.64
N ARG A 247 -11.55 11.68 -16.36
CA ARG A 247 -10.28 11.01 -16.01
C ARG A 247 -10.39 10.27 -14.67
N LEU A 248 -10.99 10.91 -13.65
CA LEU A 248 -11.23 10.31 -12.33
C LEU A 248 -12.10 9.06 -12.44
N SER A 249 -13.18 9.14 -13.23
CA SER A 249 -14.07 8.01 -13.48
C SER A 249 -13.32 6.81 -14.07
N ARG A 250 -12.42 7.05 -15.04
CA ARG A 250 -11.59 5.98 -15.65
C ARG A 250 -10.54 5.44 -14.69
N VAL A 251 -9.63 6.31 -14.22
CA VAL A 251 -8.46 5.93 -13.43
C VAL A 251 -8.87 5.28 -12.10
N LEU A 252 -9.83 5.85 -11.38
CA LEU A 252 -10.26 5.31 -10.09
C LEU A 252 -11.20 4.09 -10.22
N THR A 253 -11.50 3.67 -11.45
CA THR A 253 -12.09 2.36 -11.74
C THR A 253 -10.99 1.36 -12.08
N THR A 254 -10.12 1.68 -13.05
CA THR A 254 -9.12 0.74 -13.56
C THR A 254 -8.00 0.45 -12.58
N ASP A 255 -7.61 1.43 -11.74
CA ASP A 255 -6.54 1.27 -10.75
C ASP A 255 -6.87 0.20 -9.69
N PRO A 256 -7.97 0.31 -8.91
CA PRO A 256 -8.38 -0.78 -8.02
C PRO A 256 -8.89 -2.00 -8.79
N GLY A 257 -9.43 -1.82 -10.01
CA GLY A 257 -9.91 -2.91 -10.85
C GLY A 257 -8.80 -3.89 -11.22
N MET A 258 -7.59 -3.37 -11.50
CA MET A 258 -6.39 -4.19 -11.71
C MET A 258 -6.13 -5.13 -10.53
N GLY A 259 -6.35 -4.65 -9.31
CA GLY A 259 -6.19 -5.44 -8.10
C GLY A 259 -7.21 -6.57 -7.98
N VAL A 260 -8.48 -6.27 -8.27
CA VAL A 260 -9.54 -7.29 -8.27
C VAL A 260 -9.24 -8.36 -9.31
N ILE A 261 -8.98 -7.98 -10.57
CA ILE A 261 -8.75 -8.95 -11.65
C ILE A 261 -7.50 -9.81 -11.40
N ARG A 262 -6.44 -9.24 -10.81
CA ARG A 262 -5.23 -9.97 -10.44
C ARG A 262 -5.51 -11.07 -9.40
N HIS A 263 -6.34 -10.78 -8.41
CA HIS A 263 -6.69 -11.75 -7.37
C HIS A 263 -7.76 -12.75 -7.84
N VAL A 264 -8.62 -12.36 -8.78
CA VAL A 264 -9.49 -13.30 -9.49
C VAL A 264 -8.65 -14.31 -10.29
N ASP A 265 -7.65 -13.83 -11.04
CA ASP A 265 -6.75 -14.66 -11.85
C ASP A 265 -5.99 -15.68 -10.98
N ALA A 266 -5.50 -15.24 -9.81
CA ALA A 266 -4.86 -16.12 -8.84
C ALA A 266 -5.82 -17.06 -8.08
N GLY A 267 -7.12 -17.02 -8.37
CA GLY A 267 -8.12 -17.97 -7.86
C GLY A 267 -8.62 -17.70 -6.45
N TYR A 268 -8.56 -16.46 -5.95
CA TYR A 268 -9.11 -16.11 -4.63
C TYR A 268 -10.64 -16.05 -4.68
N ASP A 269 -11.31 -16.84 -3.83
CA ASP A 269 -12.76 -16.97 -3.83
C ASP A 269 -13.43 -15.64 -3.44
N GLU A 270 -12.83 -14.88 -2.53
CA GLU A 270 -13.31 -13.54 -2.14
C GLU A 270 -13.29 -12.56 -3.33
N ALA A 271 -12.22 -12.58 -4.14
CA ALA A 271 -12.10 -11.72 -5.31
C ALA A 271 -13.10 -12.13 -6.40
N ILE A 272 -13.28 -13.44 -6.60
CA ILE A 272 -14.25 -14.00 -7.55
C ILE A 272 -15.68 -13.60 -7.16
N GLU A 273 -16.04 -13.77 -5.90
CA GLU A 273 -17.37 -13.41 -5.39
C GLU A 273 -17.61 -11.90 -5.42
N PHE A 274 -16.59 -11.09 -5.16
CA PHE A 274 -16.66 -9.64 -5.33
C PHE A 274 -16.86 -9.26 -6.80
N ALA A 275 -16.10 -9.85 -7.72
CA ALA A 275 -16.19 -9.57 -9.15
C ALA A 275 -17.58 -9.93 -9.72
N LYS A 276 -18.18 -11.06 -9.31
CA LYS A 276 -19.55 -11.45 -9.71
C LYS A 276 -20.64 -10.48 -9.25
N LYS A 277 -20.41 -9.75 -8.16
CA LYS A 277 -21.38 -8.79 -7.55
C LYS A 277 -21.13 -7.34 -7.96
N SER A 278 -20.01 -7.07 -8.62
CA SER A 278 -19.61 -5.74 -9.08
C SER A 278 -19.64 -5.68 -10.61
N ASP A 279 -19.26 -4.53 -11.17
CA ASP A 279 -19.18 -4.32 -12.63
C ASP A 279 -17.75 -4.53 -13.17
N VAL A 280 -16.87 -5.18 -12.40
CA VAL A 280 -15.53 -5.54 -12.86
C VAL A 280 -15.64 -6.57 -13.98
N ARG A 281 -15.13 -6.20 -15.16
CA ARG A 281 -15.14 -7.08 -16.33
C ARG A 281 -14.01 -8.11 -16.26
N ILE A 282 -14.34 -9.40 -16.34
CA ILE A 282 -13.39 -10.51 -16.39
C ILE A 282 -13.51 -11.20 -17.76
N PRO A 283 -12.64 -10.89 -18.75
CA PRO A 283 -12.77 -11.42 -20.11
C PRO A 283 -12.77 -12.95 -20.22
N MET A 284 -12.12 -13.66 -19.28
CA MET A 284 -12.07 -15.12 -19.28
C MET A 284 -13.40 -15.79 -18.89
N TRP A 285 -14.40 -15.01 -18.44
CA TRP A 285 -15.74 -15.51 -18.07
C TRP A 285 -16.81 -15.23 -19.15
N GLU A 286 -16.43 -14.59 -20.27
CA GLU A 286 -17.33 -14.17 -21.35
C GLU A 286 -17.48 -15.22 -22.46
#